data_AF-A0A957QWR6-F1
#
_entry.id   AF-A0A957QWR6-F1
#
_cell.length_a   1.000
_cell.length_b   1.000
_cell.length_c   1.000
_cell.angle_alpha   90.00
_cell.angle_beta   90.00
_cell.angle_gamma   90.00
#
_symmetry.space_group_name_H-M   'P 1'
#
loop_
_entity.id
_entity.type
_entity.pdbx_description
1 polymer ?
#
loop_
_entity_poly.entity_id
_entity_poly.type
_entity_poly.pdbx_seq_one_letter_code
_entity_poly.pdbx_strand_id
1 'polypeptide(L)'
;MAGHLGDFMQWRERALRHCDRLAERITALDGCMYEGAGFHYALMPDLVETRRQIDTLTADMVPPNHECYRPIVAGVRLESLSKQVAKAEASARQWSKKYNNKKG
;
A
#
# COMPACT_ATOMS: atom_id res chain seq x y z
N MET A 1 -5.15 5.39 -30.35
CA MET A 1 -5.00 6.27 -29.17
C MET A 1 -5.98 5.98 -28.01
N ALA A 2 -7.04 5.19 -28.17
CA ALA A 2 -8.01 4.92 -27.08
C ALA A 2 -7.57 3.86 -26.02
N GLY A 3 -6.58 3.00 -26.33
CA GLY A 3 -6.15 1.92 -25.42
C GLY A 3 -5.45 2.41 -24.14
N HIS A 4 -4.54 3.38 -24.26
CA HIS A 4 -3.72 3.84 -23.13
C HIS A 4 -4.52 4.55 -22.03
N LEU A 5 -5.61 5.24 -22.39
CA LEU A 5 -6.50 5.88 -21.41
C LEU A 5 -7.28 4.85 -20.61
N GLY A 6 -7.80 3.81 -21.27
CA GLY A 6 -8.51 2.71 -20.62
C GLY A 6 -7.61 1.93 -19.66
N ASP A 7 -6.39 1.62 -20.08
CA ASP A 7 -5.40 0.92 -19.26
C ASP A 7 -4.98 1.73 -18.03
N PHE A 8 -4.80 3.05 -18.20
CA PHE A 8 -4.51 3.96 -17.09
C PHE A 8 -5.65 4.00 -16.08
N MET A 9 -6.90 4.19 -16.54
CA MET A 9 -8.06 4.24 -15.65
C MET A 9 -8.25 2.92 -14.91
N GLN A 10 -8.07 1.79 -15.60
CA GLN A 10 -8.14 0.46 -14.98
C GLN A 10 -7.04 0.26 -13.95
N TRP A 11 -5.80 0.69 -14.23
CA TRP A 11 -4.71 0.66 -13.27
C TRP A 11 -5.02 1.52 -12.04
N ARG A 12 -5.49 2.76 -12.24
CA ARG A 12 -5.82 3.69 -11.15
C ARG A 12 -6.89 3.11 -10.23
N GLU A 13 -7.96 2.56 -10.79
CA GLU A 13 -9.03 1.92 -10.02
C GLU A 13 -8.51 0.70 -9.22
N ARG A 14 -7.65 -0.13 -9.84
CA ARG A 14 -7.01 -1.25 -9.13
C ARG A 14 -6.08 -0.79 -8.01
N ALA A 15 -5.33 0.29 -8.23
CA ALA A 15 -4.40 0.85 -7.26
C ALA A 15 -5.15 1.46 -6.06
N LEU A 16 -6.24 2.20 -6.28
CA LEU A 16 -7.09 2.74 -5.23
C LEU A 16 -7.72 1.63 -4.37
N ARG A 17 -8.30 0.60 -5.00
CA ARG A 17 -8.80 -0.58 -4.27
C ARG A 17 -7.71 -1.29 -3.46
N HIS A 18 -6.47 -1.25 -3.94
CA HIS A 18 -5.34 -1.82 -3.21
C HIS A 18 -4.95 -0.95 -2.01
N CYS A 19 -5.04 0.37 -2.13
CA CYS A 19 -4.89 1.27 -0.98
C CYS A 19 -5.95 0.99 0.09
N ASP A 20 -7.21 0.81 -0.28
CA ASP A 20 -8.28 0.51 0.68
C ASP A 20 -7.98 -0.79 1.47
N ARG A 21 -7.58 -1.86 0.77
CA ARG A 21 -7.18 -3.13 1.42
C ARG A 21 -5.97 -2.98 2.33
N LEU A 22 -4.99 -2.15 1.96
CA LEU A 22 -3.84 -1.90 2.83
C LEU A 22 -4.24 -1.10 4.07
N ALA A 23 -5.18 -0.16 3.95
CA ALA A 23 -5.67 0.62 5.09
C ALA A 23 -6.35 -0.27 6.13
N GLU A 24 -7.17 -1.23 5.69
CA GLU A 24 -7.79 -2.23 6.57
C GLU A 24 -6.71 -3.06 7.31
N ARG A 25 -5.70 -3.52 6.57
CA ARG A 25 -4.60 -4.32 7.13
C ARG A 25 -3.74 -3.53 8.12
N ILE A 26 -3.45 -2.27 7.83
CA ILE A 26 -2.71 -1.38 8.75
C ILE A 26 -3.55 -1.12 10.01
N THR A 27 -4.84 -0.84 9.86
CA THR A 27 -5.75 -0.63 11.01
C THR A 27 -5.83 -1.88 11.89
N ALA A 28 -5.85 -3.08 11.30
CA ALA A 28 -5.84 -4.33 12.05
C ALA A 28 -4.54 -4.57 12.85
N LEU A 29 -3.46 -3.87 12.52
CA LEU A 29 -2.20 -3.89 13.27
C LEU A 29 -2.17 -2.86 14.40
N ASP A 30 -3.14 -1.94 14.45
CA ASP A 30 -3.21 -0.95 15.51
C ASP A 30 -3.43 -1.64 16.86
N GLY A 31 -2.70 -1.20 17.89
CA GLY A 31 -2.68 -1.84 19.21
C GLY A 31 -2.02 -3.22 19.28
N CYS A 32 -1.55 -3.81 18.17
CA CYS A 32 -0.77 -5.05 18.21
C CYS A 32 0.66 -4.79 18.70
N MET A 33 1.18 -5.66 19.59
CA MET A 33 2.61 -5.67 19.90
C MET A 33 3.38 -6.52 18.89
N TYR A 34 4.50 -6.00 18.39
CA TYR A 34 5.38 -6.66 17.42
C TYR A 34 6.83 -6.19 17.63
N GLU A 35 7.81 -7.04 17.29
CA GLU A 35 9.24 -6.67 17.35
C GLU A 35 9.56 -5.71 16.19
N GLY A 36 10.12 -4.52 16.50
CA GLY A 36 10.45 -3.49 15.50
C GLY A 36 9.55 -2.24 15.48
N ALA A 37 9.12 -1.76 16.66
CA ALA A 37 8.14 -0.69 16.93
C ALA A 37 8.36 0.70 16.26
N GLY A 38 9.31 0.88 15.34
CA GLY A 38 9.54 2.14 14.62
C GLY A 38 8.84 2.26 13.26
N PHE A 39 8.50 1.15 12.59
CA PHE A 39 8.11 1.19 11.17
C PHE A 39 6.63 1.50 10.90
N HIS A 40 5.76 1.39 11.91
CA HIS A 40 4.31 1.33 11.69
C HIS A 40 3.63 2.69 11.81
N TYR A 41 4.19 3.58 12.63
CA TYR A 41 3.71 4.97 12.78
C TYR A 41 3.74 5.74 11.45
N ALA A 42 4.53 5.30 10.47
CA ALA A 42 4.60 5.89 9.14
C ALA A 42 3.72 5.20 8.08
N LEU A 43 3.20 3.98 8.31
CA LEU A 43 2.50 3.22 7.26
C LEU A 43 1.18 3.86 6.84
N MET A 44 0.37 4.32 7.81
CA MET A 44 -0.91 4.97 7.49
C MET A 44 -0.69 6.35 6.84
N PRO A 45 0.15 7.26 7.37
CA PRO A 45 0.48 8.50 6.68
C PRO A 45 1.02 8.31 5.26
N ASP A 46 1.94 7.36 5.06
CA ASP A 46 2.52 7.07 3.74
C ASP A 46 1.48 6.50 2.77
N LEU A 47 0.57 5.66 3.25
CA LEU A 47 -0.53 5.14 2.46
C LEU A 47 -1.51 6.24 2.05
N VAL A 48 -1.85 7.16 2.95
CA VAL A 48 -2.73 8.30 2.68
C VAL A 48 -2.11 9.19 1.60
N GLU A 49 -0.82 9.52 1.72
CA GLU A 49 -0.14 10.34 0.71
C GLU A 49 -0.04 9.59 -0.63
N THR A 50 0.25 8.28 -0.61
CA THR A 50 0.30 7.47 -1.84
C THR A 50 -1.08 7.42 -2.51
N ARG A 51 -2.16 7.24 -1.75
CA ARG A 51 -3.53 7.29 -2.26
C ARG A 51 -3.85 8.65 -2.85
N ARG A 52 -3.50 9.74 -2.16
CA ARG A 52 -3.69 11.12 -2.65
C ARG A 52 -3.01 11.31 -4.00
N GLN A 53 -1.76 10.88 -4.11
CA GLN A 53 -1.01 10.93 -5.38
C GLN A 53 -1.74 10.16 -6.48
N ILE A 54 -2.17 8.91 -6.22
CA ILE A 54 -2.92 8.10 -7.20
C ILE A 54 -4.24 8.75 -7.60
N ASP A 55 -4.95 9.34 -6.65
CA ASP A 55 -6.25 9.95 -6.90
C ASP A 55 -6.14 11.26 -7.70
N THR A 56 -5.10 12.05 -7.44
CA THR A 56 -4.84 13.30 -8.17
C THR A 56 -4.28 13.11 -9.57
N LEU A 57 -3.84 11.90 -9.95
CA LEU A 57 -3.37 11.64 -11.30
C LEU A 57 -4.55 11.65 -12.28
N THR A 58 -4.54 12.63 -13.18
CA THR A 58 -5.49 12.73 -14.28
C THR A 58 -4.88 12.18 -15.57
N ALA A 59 -5.75 11.79 -16.50
CA ALA A 59 -5.37 11.34 -17.84
C ALA A 59 -4.56 12.39 -18.62
N ASP A 60 -4.79 13.68 -18.36
CA ASP A 60 -4.08 14.77 -19.04
C ASP A 60 -2.62 14.90 -18.59
N MET A 61 -2.26 14.29 -17.46
CA MET A 61 -0.87 14.16 -17.01
C MET A 61 -0.14 12.98 -17.69
N VAL A 62 -0.82 12.25 -18.58
CA VAL A 62 -0.27 11.12 -19.33
C VAL A 62 0.25 11.62 -20.68
N PRO A 63 1.57 11.62 -20.92
CA PRO A 63 2.11 12.00 -22.22
C PRO A 63 1.59 11.05 -23.32
N PRO A 64 1.15 11.57 -24.48
CA PRO A 64 0.46 10.78 -25.51
C PRO A 64 1.27 9.64 -26.14
N ASN A 65 2.59 9.57 -25.90
CA ASN A 65 3.50 8.65 -26.58
C ASN A 65 4.19 7.64 -25.64
N HIS A 66 3.76 7.49 -24.38
CA HIS A 66 4.42 6.57 -23.44
C HIS A 66 3.60 5.28 -23.27
N GLU A 67 3.99 4.22 -24.00
CA GLU A 67 3.26 2.94 -24.09
C GLU A 67 3.02 2.22 -22.74
N CYS A 68 3.77 2.58 -21.69
CA CYS A 68 3.72 1.91 -20.39
C CYS A 68 3.71 2.93 -19.24
N TYR A 69 2.71 3.81 -19.15
CA TYR A 69 2.60 4.69 -17.98
C TYR A 69 1.83 4.01 -16.84
N ARG A 70 2.53 3.17 -16.07
CA ARG A 70 2.29 3.16 -14.62
C ARG A 70 3.02 4.39 -14.09
N PRO A 71 2.41 5.27 -13.30
CA PRO A 71 3.15 6.29 -12.57
C PRO A 71 4.17 5.57 -11.69
N ILE A 72 5.41 5.48 -12.18
CA ILE A 72 6.42 4.55 -11.65
C ILE A 72 6.60 4.80 -10.16
N VAL A 73 6.57 6.07 -9.74
CA VAL A 73 6.74 6.47 -8.35
C VAL A 73 5.59 6.01 -7.45
N ALA A 74 4.33 6.29 -7.83
CA ALA A 74 3.18 5.91 -7.00
C ALA A 74 2.97 4.38 -6.97
N GLY A 75 3.17 3.70 -8.10
CA GLY A 75 3.13 2.23 -8.18
C GLY A 75 4.21 1.57 -7.32
N VAL A 76 5.47 2.02 -7.43
CA VAL A 76 6.59 1.50 -6.64
C VAL A 76 6.39 1.77 -5.15
N ARG A 77 5.88 2.96 -4.78
CA ARG A 77 5.53 3.26 -3.39
C ARG A 77 4.45 2.32 -2.84
N LEU A 78 3.40 2.08 -3.61
CA LEU A 78 2.32 1.17 -3.22
C LEU A 78 2.79 -0.28 -3.06
N GLU A 79 3.68 -0.75 -3.93
CA GLU A 79 4.33 -2.06 -3.81
C GLU A 79 5.24 -2.14 -2.58
N SER A 80 6.03 -1.10 -2.32
CA SER A 80 6.87 -1.01 -1.13
C SER A 80 6.04 -1.07 0.15
N LEU A 81 4.97 -0.27 0.24
CA LEU A 81 4.02 -0.29 1.36
C LEU A 81 3.43 -1.68 1.58
N SER A 82 3.05 -2.36 0.49
CA SER A 82 2.51 -3.72 0.57
C SER A 82 3.48 -4.70 1.23
N LYS A 83 4.78 -4.60 0.92
CA LYS A 83 5.83 -5.44 1.52
C LYS A 83 6.04 -5.10 2.99
N GLN A 84 5.97 -3.81 3.34
CA GLN A 84 6.13 -3.37 4.74
C GLN A 84 4.96 -3.84 5.61
N VAL A 85 3.72 -3.71 5.13
CA VAL A 85 2.52 -4.23 5.83
C VAL A 85 2.62 -5.75 6.02
N ALA A 86 3.06 -6.50 5.01
CA ALA A 86 3.24 -7.95 5.14
C ALA A 86 4.29 -8.34 6.21
N LYS A 87 5.41 -7.60 6.28
CA LYS A 87 6.43 -7.80 7.33
C LYS A 87 5.87 -7.48 8.72
N ALA A 88 5.10 -6.41 8.82
CA ALA A 88 4.43 -6.01 10.05
C ALA A 88 3.47 -7.09 10.57
N GLU A 89 2.63 -7.63 9.70
CA GLU A 89 1.73 -8.75 10.03
C GLU A 89 2.48 -10.00 10.47
N ALA A 90 3.58 -10.34 9.78
CA ALA A 90 4.41 -11.48 10.16
C ALA A 90 5.02 -11.30 11.56
N SER A 91 5.54 -10.11 11.87
CA SER A 91 6.10 -9.79 13.18
C SER A 91 5.04 -9.86 14.28
N ALA A 92 3.85 -9.30 14.05
CA ALA A 92 2.72 -9.37 15.01
C ALA A 92 2.28 -10.82 15.29
N ARG A 93 2.20 -11.66 14.26
CA ARG A 93 1.89 -13.09 14.42
C ARG A 93 2.96 -13.82 15.21
N GLN A 94 4.24 -13.55 14.95
CA GLN A 94 5.35 -14.17 15.67
C GLN A 94 5.36 -13.77 17.15
N TRP A 95 5.12 -12.49 17.44
CA TRP A 95 5.02 -11.99 18.81
C TRP A 95 3.86 -12.66 19.54
N SER A 96 2.65 -12.65 18.96
CA SER A 96 1.48 -13.32 19.55
C SER A 96 1.75 -14.79 19.88
N LYS A 97 2.40 -15.55 18.98
CA LYS A 97 2.79 -16.94 19.24
C LYS A 97 3.79 -17.08 20.40
N LYS A 98 4.84 -16.27 20.43
CA LYS A 98 5.91 -16.33 21.45
C LYS A 98 5.39 -16.06 22.86
N TYR A 99 4.41 -15.17 22.99
CA TYR A 99 3.90 -14.74 24.30
C TYR A 99 2.61 -15.46 24.73
N ASN A 100 1.80 -15.99 23.80
CA ASN A 100 0.68 -16.86 24.16
C ASN A 100 1.13 -18.28 24.56
N ASN A 101 2.22 -18.82 23.99
CA ASN A 101 2.76 -20.13 24.39
C ASN A 101 3.45 -20.14 25.77
N LYS A 102 3.62 -18.99 26.44
CA LYS A 102 4.18 -18.91 27.79
C LYS A 102 3.13 -18.98 28.90
N LYS A 103 1.85 -19.07 28.55
CA LYS A 103 0.72 -19.21 29.50
C LYS A 103 0.13 -20.62 29.55
N GLY A 104 0.72 -21.58 28.84
CA GLY A 104 0.35 -23.00 28.86
C GLY A 104 1.34 -23.83 29.66
#